data_AF-A0A0M6WPM2-F1
#
_entry.id   AF-A0A0M6WPM2-F1
#
_cell.length_a   1.000
_cell.length_b   1.000
_cell.length_c   1.000
_cell.angle_alpha   90.00
_cell.angle_beta   90.00
_cell.angle_gamma   90.00
#
_symmetry.space_group_name_H-M   'P 1'
#
loop_
_entity.id
_entity.type
_entity.pdbx_description
1 polymer ?
#
loop_
_entity_poly.entity_id
_entity_poly.type
_entity_poly.pdbx_seq_one_letter_code
_entity_poly.pdbx_strand_id
1 'polypeptide(L)'
;MIINELGMREISAEEARKIGVDLTYVGVCKKLRKLAKLDRLQLDETMHRNNLNLHLFKYIKYCGLSPLEYIKEYLSNLQPYMIERRKDQEKQASFICVVDNMYRISVYIKADNSFGDEMIISFHEDNIRGVAKTNSLIKNTKDRLVPVIADSYGSINRENGNVSVKLFVQRGMKTLPIDVIGFKCKDVFIVREGDIDRQFLDYCNQYIRDLYTSNLKLDFDQVEVFSMLQQISFTSYGRDTFSSLSLLIDSIAIQQDSISKQTADFALVTFAQSLKLTENQKKELIELLNEKYMVSDIKSIDDILYRIKSAMYATNEDANYFKELDTLDSPQSMKLD
;
A
#
# COMPACT_ATOMS: atom_id res chain seq x y z
N MET A 1 -2.83 -35.33 8.70
CA MET A 1 -3.84 -34.71 7.79
C MET A 1 -5.19 -35.29 8.14
N ILE A 2 -6.13 -34.45 8.57
CA ILE A 2 -7.48 -34.87 8.93
C ILE A 2 -8.44 -34.23 7.91
N ILE A 3 -9.40 -35.01 7.43
CA ILE A 3 -10.55 -34.50 6.69
C ILE A 3 -11.68 -34.34 7.71
N ASN A 4 -12.20 -33.12 7.89
CA ASN A 4 -13.27 -32.86 8.83
C ASN A 4 -14.64 -33.32 8.29
N GLU A 5 -15.69 -33.18 9.09
CA GLU A 5 -17.06 -33.60 8.74
C GLU A 5 -17.59 -32.95 7.45
N LEU A 6 -17.05 -31.80 7.06
CA LEU A 6 -17.41 -31.08 5.83
C LEU A 6 -16.58 -31.53 4.61
N GLY A 7 -15.64 -32.46 4.77
CA GLY A 7 -14.74 -32.90 3.70
C GLY A 7 -13.50 -32.01 3.53
N MET A 8 -13.27 -31.04 4.43
CA MET A 8 -12.14 -30.12 4.33
C MET A 8 -10.89 -30.69 4.98
N ARG A 9 -9.75 -30.46 4.35
CA ARG A 9 -8.44 -30.62 4.97
C ARG A 9 -8.33 -29.67 6.14
N GLU A 10 -8.05 -30.24 7.30
CA GLU A 10 -7.86 -29.52 8.55
C GLU A 10 -6.56 -29.95 9.21
N ILE A 11 -5.83 -28.96 9.72
CA ILE A 11 -4.63 -29.17 10.52
C ILE A 11 -4.77 -28.48 11.88
N SER A 12 -4.05 -29.00 12.87
CA SER A 12 -3.93 -28.38 14.17
C SER A 12 -3.04 -27.12 14.12
N ALA A 13 -3.16 -26.26 15.13
CA ALA A 13 -2.26 -25.10 15.27
C ALA A 13 -0.79 -25.52 15.51
N GLU A 14 -0.55 -26.70 16.07
CA GLU A 14 0.80 -27.23 16.25
C GLU A 14 1.41 -27.64 14.90
N GLU A 15 0.65 -28.36 14.07
CA GLU A 15 1.06 -28.69 12.70
C GLU A 15 1.30 -27.44 11.86
N ALA A 16 0.43 -26.42 11.97
CA ALA A 16 0.59 -25.15 11.26
C ALA A 16 1.93 -24.47 11.60
N ARG A 17 2.30 -24.43 12.88
CA ARG A 17 3.60 -23.90 13.31
C ARG A 17 4.78 -24.73 12.81
N LYS A 18 4.64 -26.06 12.77
CA LYS A 18 5.69 -26.97 12.23
C LYS A 18 5.98 -26.70 10.75
N ILE A 19 4.99 -26.25 9.98
CA ILE A 19 5.16 -25.87 8.56
C ILE A 19 5.46 -24.38 8.37
N GLY A 20 5.80 -23.65 9.44
CA GLY A 20 6.25 -22.26 9.37
C GLY A 20 5.14 -21.19 9.33
N VAL A 21 3.89 -21.55 9.63
CA VAL A 21 2.78 -20.58 9.71
C VAL A 21 2.83 -19.85 11.05
N ASP A 22 2.92 -18.52 11.00
CA ASP A 22 2.80 -17.67 12.19
C ASP A 22 1.33 -17.37 12.51
N LEU A 23 0.85 -17.90 13.63
CA LEU A 23 -0.52 -17.70 14.14
C LEU A 23 -0.60 -16.61 15.23
N THR A 24 0.50 -15.93 15.55
CA THR A 24 0.64 -15.04 16.70
C THR A 24 -0.38 -13.91 16.71
N TYR A 25 -0.69 -13.35 15.53
CA TYR A 25 -1.51 -12.14 15.41
C TYR A 25 -2.99 -12.40 15.14
N VAL A 26 -3.42 -13.66 15.00
CA VAL A 26 -4.82 -14.02 14.70
C VAL A 26 -5.79 -13.46 15.74
N GLY A 27 -5.50 -13.59 17.03
CA GLY A 27 -6.38 -13.12 18.10
C GLY A 27 -6.53 -11.60 18.14
N VAL A 28 -5.42 -10.87 17.99
CA VAL A 28 -5.42 -9.40 17.96
C VAL A 28 -6.18 -8.89 16.74
N CYS A 29 -5.90 -9.46 15.56
CA CYS A 29 -6.58 -9.12 14.32
C CYS A 29 -8.11 -9.34 14.44
N LYS A 30 -8.55 -10.47 15.00
CA LYS A 30 -9.98 -10.74 15.25
C LYS A 30 -10.62 -9.72 16.18
N LYS A 31 -9.91 -9.29 17.23
CA LYS A 31 -10.41 -8.25 18.14
C LYS A 31 -10.62 -6.93 17.40
N LEU A 32 -9.62 -6.48 16.63
CA LEU A 32 -9.70 -5.24 15.84
C LEU A 32 -10.85 -5.29 14.82
N ARG A 33 -10.94 -6.37 14.03
CA ARG A 33 -12.03 -6.59 13.06
C ARG A 33 -13.41 -6.55 13.73
N LYS A 34 -13.56 -7.23 14.88
CA LYS A 34 -14.84 -7.30 15.59
C LYS A 34 -15.29 -5.92 16.05
N LEU A 35 -14.40 -5.14 16.66
CA LEU A 35 -14.73 -3.79 17.14
C LEU A 35 -15.08 -2.84 15.99
N ALA A 36 -14.38 -2.97 14.86
CA ALA A 36 -14.69 -2.21 13.66
C ALA A 36 -16.08 -2.52 13.10
N LYS A 37 -16.44 -3.80 13.03
CA LYS A 37 -17.76 -4.26 12.54
C LYS A 37 -18.93 -3.92 13.49
N LEU A 38 -18.66 -3.68 14.77
CA LEU A 38 -19.67 -3.31 15.77
C LEU A 38 -19.88 -1.79 15.88
N ASP A 39 -19.21 -1.00 15.03
CA ASP A 39 -19.27 0.46 15.03
C ASP A 39 -18.77 1.12 16.33
N ARG A 40 -17.75 0.53 16.97
CA ARG A 40 -17.25 0.94 18.30
C ARG A 40 -15.89 1.62 18.22
N LEU A 41 -15.74 2.50 17.23
CA LEU A 41 -14.49 3.16 16.89
C LEU A 41 -14.62 4.68 17.01
N GLN A 42 -13.63 5.30 17.66
CA GLN A 42 -13.42 6.75 17.65
C GLN A 42 -12.01 7.03 17.12
N LEU A 43 -11.82 8.15 16.40
CA LEU A 43 -10.50 8.55 15.93
C LEU A 43 -9.78 9.44 16.93
N ASP A 44 -8.51 9.14 17.15
CA ASP A 44 -7.57 10.06 17.78
C ASP A 44 -7.10 11.07 16.72
N GLU A 45 -7.75 12.24 16.71
CA GLU A 45 -7.36 13.37 15.86
C GLU A 45 -6.37 14.32 16.56
N THR A 46 -5.80 13.93 17.71
CA THR A 46 -4.88 14.81 18.43
C THR A 46 -3.61 15.06 17.62
N MET A 47 -3.22 16.32 17.53
CA MET A 47 -1.99 16.72 16.84
C MET A 47 -0.77 16.37 17.69
N HIS A 48 0.15 15.60 17.11
CA HIS A 48 1.48 15.38 17.71
C HIS A 48 2.50 16.38 17.17
N ARG A 49 3.69 16.44 17.79
CA ARG A 49 4.71 17.51 17.64
C ARG A 49 4.97 18.04 16.22
N ASN A 50 4.75 17.24 15.17
CA ASN A 50 5.02 17.61 13.76
C ASN A 50 3.82 17.42 12.81
N ASN A 51 2.60 17.18 13.30
CA ASN A 51 1.38 16.90 12.49
C ASN A 51 1.46 15.73 11.50
N LEU A 52 2.55 14.98 11.51
CA LEU A 52 2.81 13.86 10.61
C LEU A 52 1.79 12.74 10.75
N ASN A 53 1.10 12.63 11.88
CA ASN A 53 0.09 11.61 12.10
C ASN A 53 -1.22 11.87 11.31
N LEU A 54 -1.42 13.07 10.78
CA LEU A 54 -2.69 13.46 10.17
C LEU A 54 -2.69 13.45 8.63
N HIS A 55 -1.54 13.25 7.99
CA HIS A 55 -1.44 13.32 6.52
C HIS A 55 -2.33 12.26 5.83
N LEU A 56 -2.43 11.05 6.39
CA LEU A 56 -3.34 10.03 5.85
C LEU A 56 -4.81 10.46 5.96
N PHE A 57 -5.20 11.17 7.02
CA PHE A 57 -6.58 11.66 7.15
C PHE A 57 -6.89 12.73 6.11
N LYS A 58 -5.92 13.62 5.82
CA LYS A 58 -6.06 14.61 4.74
C LYS A 58 -6.15 13.94 3.38
N TYR A 59 -5.34 12.91 3.13
CA TYR A 59 -5.44 12.11 1.91
C TYR A 59 -6.78 11.40 1.78
N ILE A 60 -7.28 10.77 2.85
CA ILE A 60 -8.61 10.12 2.85
C ILE A 60 -9.72 11.15 2.56
N LYS A 61 -9.65 12.35 3.15
CA LYS A 61 -10.58 13.45 2.87
C LYS A 61 -10.47 13.94 1.43
N TYR A 62 -9.26 14.04 0.89
CA TYR A 62 -9.01 14.39 -0.52
C TYR A 62 -9.68 13.40 -1.48
N CYS A 63 -9.67 12.10 -1.14
CA CYS A 63 -10.41 11.07 -1.89
C CYS A 63 -11.94 11.14 -1.70
N GLY A 64 -12.46 12.12 -0.95
CA GLY A 64 -13.89 12.30 -0.70
C GLY A 64 -14.47 11.38 0.37
N LEU A 65 -13.64 10.78 1.22
CA LEU A 65 -14.06 9.83 2.25
C LEU A 65 -13.94 10.42 3.67
N SER A 66 -14.79 9.92 4.57
CA SER A 66 -14.62 10.18 6.01
C SER A 66 -13.48 9.30 6.55
N PRO A 67 -12.47 9.87 7.25
CA PRO A 67 -11.42 9.07 7.87
C PRO A 67 -11.94 7.97 8.78
N LEU A 68 -13.00 8.24 9.55
CA LEU A 68 -13.55 7.26 10.49
C LEU A 68 -14.17 6.08 9.73
N GLU A 69 -14.99 6.35 8.71
CA GLU A 69 -15.62 5.31 7.90
C GLU A 69 -14.59 4.49 7.12
N TYR A 70 -13.59 5.15 6.55
CA TYR A 70 -12.48 4.48 5.89
C TYR A 70 -11.72 3.54 6.85
N ILE A 71 -11.38 4.01 8.05
CA ILE A 71 -10.63 3.22 9.04
C ILE A 71 -11.48 2.06 9.57
N LYS A 72 -12.79 2.25 9.74
CA LYS A 72 -13.73 1.16 10.06
C LYS A 72 -13.68 0.05 9.01
N GLU A 73 -13.76 0.41 7.73
CA GLU A 73 -13.69 -0.56 6.63
C GLU A 73 -12.31 -1.26 6.61
N TYR A 74 -11.24 -0.48 6.72
CA TYR A 74 -9.86 -0.98 6.73
C TYR A 74 -9.65 -2.01 7.84
N LEU A 75 -10.04 -1.69 9.08
CA LEU A 75 -9.90 -2.59 10.22
C LEU A 75 -10.84 -3.80 10.11
N SER A 76 -12.00 -3.65 9.48
CA SER A 76 -12.94 -4.76 9.22
C SER A 76 -12.37 -5.78 8.23
N ASN A 77 -11.50 -5.33 7.33
CA ASN A 77 -10.83 -6.13 6.30
C ASN A 77 -9.39 -6.55 6.68
N LEU A 78 -8.86 -6.07 7.80
CA LEU A 78 -7.51 -6.38 8.28
C LEU A 78 -7.27 -7.88 8.38
N GLN A 79 -6.16 -8.40 7.85
CA GLN A 79 -5.83 -9.82 7.91
C GLN A 79 -4.64 -10.08 8.85
N PRO A 80 -4.57 -11.25 9.52
CA PRO A 80 -3.53 -11.51 10.51
C PRO A 80 -2.09 -11.44 9.95
N TYR A 81 -1.91 -11.82 8.70
CA TYR A 81 -0.59 -11.84 8.04
C TYR A 81 -0.04 -10.45 7.70
N MET A 82 -0.91 -9.44 7.67
CA MET A 82 -0.54 -8.07 7.33
C MET A 82 0.21 -7.39 8.47
N ILE A 83 -0.06 -7.81 9.71
CA ILE A 83 0.30 -7.05 10.90
C ILE A 83 1.39 -7.70 11.73
N GLU A 84 2.16 -6.85 12.40
CA GLU A 84 3.05 -7.22 13.50
C GLU A 84 2.74 -6.40 14.75
N ARG A 85 2.91 -6.99 15.94
CA ARG A 85 2.60 -6.32 17.20
C ARG A 85 3.80 -5.57 17.76
N ARG A 86 3.63 -4.28 18.04
CA ARG A 86 4.61 -3.39 18.65
C ARG A 86 4.43 -3.30 20.16
N LYS A 87 4.73 -4.40 20.85
CA LYS A 87 4.63 -4.48 22.33
C LYS A 87 5.50 -3.43 23.03
N ASP A 88 6.60 -3.02 22.41
CA ASP A 88 7.48 -1.94 22.86
C ASP A 88 6.75 -0.58 22.98
N GLN A 89 5.65 -0.40 22.26
CA GLN A 89 4.85 0.83 22.28
C GLN A 89 3.57 0.73 23.12
N GLU A 90 3.28 -0.44 23.71
CA GLU A 90 2.12 -0.68 24.57
C GLU A 90 2.42 -0.24 26.02
N LYS A 91 2.54 1.07 26.23
CA LYS A 91 2.85 1.66 27.55
C LYS A 91 1.76 1.42 28.61
N GLN A 92 0.57 1.02 28.19
CA GLN A 92 -0.56 0.70 29.05
C GLN A 92 -1.14 -0.66 28.63
N ALA A 93 -1.66 -1.43 29.59
CA ALA A 93 -2.23 -2.74 29.32
C ALA A 93 -3.47 -2.70 28.40
N SER A 94 -4.15 -1.56 28.32
CA SER A 94 -5.28 -1.34 27.41
C SER A 94 -4.86 -1.12 25.96
N PHE A 95 -3.58 -0.77 25.72
CA PHE A 95 -3.10 -0.44 24.38
C PHE A 95 -2.82 -1.70 23.58
N ILE A 96 -3.24 -1.66 22.32
CA ILE A 96 -2.88 -2.62 21.29
C ILE A 96 -2.22 -1.82 20.17
N CYS A 97 -0.92 -2.04 19.98
CA CYS A 97 -0.16 -1.35 18.95
C CYS A 97 0.26 -2.37 17.89
N VAL A 98 -0.16 -2.16 16.65
CA VAL A 98 0.22 -3.01 15.51
C VAL A 98 0.72 -2.16 14.35
N VAL A 99 1.55 -2.74 13.51
CA VAL A 99 1.98 -2.15 12.23
C VAL A 99 1.55 -3.06 11.10
N ASP A 100 0.96 -2.49 10.07
CA ASP A 100 0.76 -3.14 8.79
C ASP A 100 2.02 -2.97 7.93
N ASN A 101 2.72 -4.06 7.66
CA ASN A 101 4.02 -4.06 6.98
C ASN A 101 3.91 -4.35 5.48
N MET A 102 2.72 -4.26 4.90
CA MET A 102 2.45 -4.58 3.49
C MET A 102 2.63 -3.39 2.53
N TYR A 103 3.30 -2.34 2.99
CA TYR A 103 3.52 -1.08 2.27
C TYR A 103 4.98 -0.69 2.28
N ARG A 104 5.34 0.27 1.41
CA ARG A 104 6.65 0.93 1.47
C ARG A 104 6.94 1.47 2.85
N ILE A 105 6.04 2.26 3.42
CA ILE A 105 6.09 2.69 4.81
C ILE A 105 4.98 1.97 5.56
N SER A 106 5.30 1.29 6.66
CA SER A 106 4.29 0.58 7.45
C SER A 106 3.20 1.53 7.93
N VAL A 107 1.97 1.06 8.06
CA VAL A 107 0.90 1.82 8.71
C VAL A 107 0.83 1.41 10.18
N TYR A 108 1.10 2.36 11.06
CA TYR A 108 0.96 2.20 12.50
C TYR A 108 -0.50 2.40 12.93
N ILE A 109 -1.00 1.44 13.70
CA ILE A 109 -2.35 1.43 14.26
C ILE A 109 -2.22 1.24 15.76
N LYS A 110 -2.61 2.26 16.51
CA LYS A 110 -2.72 2.19 17.97
C LYS A 110 -4.19 2.22 18.36
N ALA A 111 -4.59 1.18 19.05
CA ALA A 111 -5.90 1.01 19.65
C ALA A 111 -5.79 1.18 21.17
N ASP A 112 -6.54 2.12 21.75
CA ASP A 112 -6.78 2.15 23.19
C ASP A 112 -8.13 1.51 23.53
N ASN A 113 -8.09 0.43 24.30
CA ASN A 113 -9.27 -0.32 24.74
C ASN A 113 -9.62 -0.04 26.22
N SER A 114 -9.29 1.15 26.71
CA SER A 114 -9.65 1.61 28.06
C SER A 114 -11.12 2.01 28.19
N PHE A 115 -11.76 2.36 27.08
CA PHE A 115 -13.07 3.03 27.05
C PHE A 115 -14.26 2.06 26.93
N GLY A 116 -14.53 1.28 27.98
CA GLY A 116 -15.63 0.30 27.97
C GLY A 116 -15.40 -0.74 26.86
N ASP A 117 -16.32 -0.84 25.89
CA ASP A 117 -16.03 -1.56 24.64
C ASP A 117 -15.96 -0.70 23.37
N GLU A 118 -15.74 0.60 23.51
CA GLU A 118 -15.26 1.48 22.43
C GLU A 118 -13.74 1.55 22.39
N MET A 119 -13.20 1.81 21.19
CA MET A 119 -11.77 1.83 20.94
C MET A 119 -11.36 3.12 20.24
N ILE A 120 -10.40 3.83 20.84
CA ILE A 120 -9.81 5.04 20.26
C ILE A 120 -8.64 4.61 19.36
N ILE A 121 -8.67 5.04 18.09
CA ILE A 121 -7.70 4.66 17.07
C ILE A 121 -6.86 5.84 16.61
N SER A 122 -5.55 5.69 16.75
CA SER A 122 -4.56 6.47 16.01
C SER A 122 -4.08 5.65 14.81
N PHE A 123 -4.02 6.28 13.63
CA PHE A 123 -3.77 5.62 12.35
C PHE A 123 -2.91 6.52 11.47
N HIS A 124 -1.67 6.13 11.22
CA HIS A 124 -0.71 6.93 10.44
C HIS A 124 0.44 6.06 9.92
N GLU A 125 1.22 6.56 8.96
CA GLU A 125 2.46 5.88 8.58
C GLU A 125 3.50 5.89 9.71
N ASP A 126 4.25 4.80 9.86
CA ASP A 126 5.27 4.64 10.89
C ASP A 126 6.47 5.56 10.59
N ASN A 127 6.71 6.51 11.48
CA ASN A 127 7.69 7.57 11.33
C ASN A 127 8.60 7.71 12.55
N ILE A 128 8.99 6.58 13.15
CA ILE A 128 9.81 6.53 14.37
C ILE A 128 11.00 7.49 14.27
N ARG A 129 11.12 8.37 15.29
CA ARG A 129 12.14 9.43 15.39
C ARG A 129 12.07 10.48 14.27
N GLY A 130 10.88 10.67 13.68
CA GLY A 130 10.65 11.68 12.66
C GLY A 130 11.11 11.27 11.27
N VAL A 131 11.30 9.96 11.01
CA VAL A 131 11.70 9.43 9.70
C VAL A 131 10.77 8.28 9.33
N ALA A 132 10.10 8.39 8.19
CA ALA A 132 9.33 7.31 7.58
C ALA A 132 10.29 6.40 6.81
N LYS A 133 10.67 5.28 7.43
CA LYS A 133 11.62 4.32 6.84
C LYS A 133 10.91 3.33 5.94
N THR A 134 11.50 3.10 4.77
CA THR A 134 11.07 2.05 3.86
C THR A 134 11.25 0.67 4.49
N ASN A 135 10.22 -0.15 4.40
CA ASN A 135 10.24 -1.54 4.82
C ASN A 135 11.28 -2.33 4.02
N SER A 136 11.96 -3.24 4.70
CA SER A 136 12.80 -4.22 4.01
C SER A 136 11.92 -5.07 3.10
N LEU A 137 12.41 -5.36 1.89
CA LEU A 137 11.72 -6.24 0.98
C LEU A 137 11.56 -7.62 1.64
N ILE A 138 10.32 -8.06 1.82
CA ILE A 138 10.03 -9.39 2.36
C ILE A 138 10.46 -10.39 1.30
N LYS A 139 11.53 -11.17 1.54
CA LYS A 139 12.02 -12.17 0.56
C LYS A 139 10.83 -12.95 -0.01
N ASN A 140 10.68 -12.91 -1.34
CA ASN A 140 9.59 -13.57 -2.05
C ASN A 140 9.79 -15.08 -1.96
N THR A 141 9.32 -15.67 -0.87
CA THR A 141 9.18 -17.10 -0.73
C THR A 141 7.84 -17.45 -1.34
N LYS A 142 7.87 -17.91 -2.60
CA LYS A 142 6.67 -18.29 -3.37
C LYS A 142 5.72 -19.21 -2.60
N ASP A 143 6.22 -19.93 -1.60
CA ASP A 143 5.49 -20.90 -0.76
C ASP A 143 5.19 -20.41 0.67
N ARG A 144 5.32 -19.11 0.99
CA ARG A 144 4.97 -18.61 2.33
C ARG A 144 3.49 -18.82 2.58
N LEU A 145 3.20 -19.58 3.64
CA LEU A 145 1.85 -19.88 4.10
C LEU A 145 1.48 -18.94 5.24
N VAL A 146 0.30 -18.35 5.13
CA VAL A 146 -0.18 -17.33 6.07
C VAL A 146 -1.62 -17.60 6.52
N PRO A 147 -1.98 -17.25 7.77
CA PRO A 147 -3.35 -17.36 8.23
C PRO A 147 -4.21 -16.20 7.72
N VAL A 148 -5.41 -16.51 7.27
CA VAL A 148 -6.44 -15.55 6.85
C VAL A 148 -7.76 -15.82 7.53
N ILE A 149 -8.50 -14.74 7.77
CA ILE A 149 -9.88 -14.76 8.24
C ILE A 149 -10.76 -14.68 7.00
N ALA A 150 -11.37 -15.82 6.65
CA ALA A 150 -12.28 -15.92 5.52
C ALA A 150 -13.59 -15.19 5.80
N ASP A 151 -14.14 -14.55 4.78
CA ASP A 151 -15.50 -14.01 4.81
C ASP A 151 -16.52 -15.08 4.40
N SER A 152 -16.13 -15.98 3.49
CA SER A 152 -16.86 -17.22 3.19
C SER A 152 -15.92 -18.27 2.59
N TYR A 153 -16.41 -19.50 2.42
CA TYR A 153 -15.71 -20.55 1.71
C TYR A 153 -16.61 -21.16 0.63
N GLY A 154 -15.99 -21.59 -0.47
CA GLY A 154 -16.62 -22.14 -1.65
C GLY A 154 -16.44 -23.64 -1.77
N SER A 155 -16.08 -24.09 -2.97
CA SER A 155 -15.95 -25.51 -3.31
C SER A 155 -14.80 -26.18 -2.54
N ILE A 156 -14.98 -27.48 -2.27
CA ILE A 156 -14.01 -28.34 -1.62
C ILE A 156 -13.52 -29.35 -2.65
N ASN A 157 -12.20 -29.43 -2.84
CA ASN A 157 -11.59 -30.45 -3.65
C ASN A 157 -11.66 -31.79 -2.90
N ARG A 158 -12.36 -32.77 -3.49
CA ARG A 158 -12.61 -34.08 -2.85
C ARG A 158 -11.37 -34.96 -2.73
N GLU A 159 -10.33 -34.72 -3.53
CA GLU A 159 -9.12 -35.54 -3.53
C GLU A 159 -8.16 -35.15 -2.41
N ASN A 160 -8.02 -33.84 -2.12
CA ASN A 160 -7.05 -33.33 -1.15
C ASN A 160 -7.66 -32.53 -0.01
N GLY A 161 -8.98 -32.28 -0.02
CA GLY A 161 -9.71 -31.51 0.98
C GLY A 161 -9.45 -30.00 0.96
N ASN A 162 -8.66 -29.48 0.01
CA ASN A 162 -8.42 -28.04 -0.08
C ASN A 162 -9.71 -27.31 -0.48
N VAL A 163 -9.84 -26.07 -0.04
CA VAL A 163 -11.08 -25.29 -0.11
C VAL A 163 -10.81 -23.97 -0.83
N SER A 164 -11.75 -23.52 -1.66
CA SER A 164 -11.80 -22.14 -2.14
C SER A 164 -12.19 -21.21 -0.99
N VAL A 165 -11.31 -20.27 -0.66
CA VAL A 165 -11.44 -19.34 0.46
C VAL A 165 -11.66 -17.95 -0.11
N LYS A 166 -12.81 -17.36 0.24
CA LYS A 166 -13.18 -16.02 -0.21
C LYS A 166 -12.93 -15.00 0.89
N LEU A 167 -12.19 -13.96 0.57
CA LEU A 167 -11.84 -12.89 1.49
C LEU A 167 -11.88 -11.53 0.80
N PHE A 168 -12.28 -10.50 1.54
CA PHE A 168 -11.99 -9.12 1.20
C PHE A 168 -10.65 -8.73 1.81
N VAL A 169 -9.75 -8.21 0.97
CA VAL A 169 -8.47 -7.65 1.39
C VAL A 169 -8.42 -6.21 0.94
N GLN A 170 -8.00 -5.33 1.82
CA GLN A 170 -7.85 -3.91 1.52
C GLN A 170 -6.37 -3.53 1.54
N ARG A 171 -5.99 -2.69 0.57
CA ARG A 171 -4.72 -1.97 0.54
C ARG A 171 -4.96 -0.53 0.13
N GLY A 172 -4.65 0.43 1.01
CA GLY A 172 -4.96 1.83 0.76
C GLY A 172 -6.43 1.99 0.37
N MET A 173 -6.69 2.76 -0.70
CA MET A 173 -8.05 2.98 -1.21
C MET A 173 -8.66 1.78 -1.97
N LYS A 174 -7.93 0.67 -2.11
CA LYS A 174 -8.39 -0.47 -2.90
C LYS A 174 -8.77 -1.66 -2.02
N THR A 175 -10.05 -2.02 -2.08
CA THR A 175 -10.55 -3.31 -1.59
C THR A 175 -10.71 -4.27 -2.77
N LEU A 176 -10.16 -5.48 -2.66
CA LEU A 176 -10.31 -6.55 -3.65
C LEU A 176 -11.05 -7.74 -3.03
N PRO A 177 -12.09 -8.28 -3.71
CA PRO A 177 -12.57 -9.62 -3.42
C PRO A 177 -11.57 -10.64 -3.99
N ILE A 178 -11.08 -11.52 -3.13
CA ILE A 178 -10.04 -12.50 -3.44
C ILE A 178 -10.59 -13.89 -3.20
N ASP A 179 -10.37 -14.80 -4.16
CA ASP A 179 -10.66 -16.22 -4.06
C ASP A 179 -9.33 -16.99 -4.20
N VAL A 180 -8.93 -17.69 -3.14
CA VAL A 180 -7.66 -18.43 -3.08
C VAL A 180 -7.87 -19.82 -2.52
N ILE A 181 -7.00 -20.75 -2.89
CA ILE A 181 -7.06 -22.11 -2.36
C ILE A 181 -6.33 -22.18 -1.03
N GLY A 182 -6.97 -22.80 -0.04
CA GLY A 182 -6.40 -23.00 1.29
C GLY A 182 -6.89 -24.26 1.96
N PHE A 183 -6.51 -24.41 3.23
CA PHE A 183 -6.97 -25.48 4.11
C PHE A 183 -7.22 -24.93 5.51
N LYS A 184 -8.06 -25.61 6.29
CA LYS A 184 -8.53 -25.11 7.57
C LYS A 184 -7.49 -25.32 8.67
N CYS A 185 -7.38 -24.33 9.57
CA CYS A 185 -6.64 -24.45 10.82
C CYS A 185 -7.46 -23.76 11.93
N LYS A 186 -8.13 -24.54 12.78
CA LYS A 186 -9.06 -24.03 13.78
C LYS A 186 -10.14 -23.13 13.15
N ASP A 187 -10.14 -21.85 13.51
CA ASP A 187 -11.10 -20.82 13.14
C ASP A 187 -10.52 -19.82 12.11
N VAL A 188 -9.46 -20.23 11.39
CA VAL A 188 -8.86 -19.52 10.25
C VAL A 188 -8.56 -20.50 9.12
N PHE A 189 -8.22 -19.96 7.95
CA PHE A 189 -7.69 -20.73 6.83
C PHE A 189 -6.22 -20.39 6.60
N ILE A 190 -5.45 -21.36 6.14
CA ILE A 190 -4.06 -21.18 5.74
C ILE A 190 -4.03 -21.17 4.21
N VAL A 191 -3.43 -20.11 3.66
CA VAL A 191 -3.34 -19.86 2.22
C VAL A 191 -1.92 -19.46 1.87
N ARG A 192 -1.59 -19.46 0.57
CA ARG A 192 -0.32 -18.95 0.06
C ARG A 192 -0.40 -17.42 -0.05
N GLU A 193 0.52 -16.73 0.61
CA GLU A 193 0.56 -15.26 0.62
C GLU A 193 0.71 -14.69 -0.81
N GLY A 194 1.57 -15.30 -1.61
CA GLY A 194 1.81 -14.88 -2.99
C GLY A 194 0.59 -14.94 -3.92
N ASP A 195 -0.45 -15.72 -3.59
CA ASP A 195 -1.70 -15.74 -4.38
C ASP A 195 -2.62 -14.56 -4.06
N ILE A 196 -2.42 -13.93 -2.90
CA ILE A 196 -3.07 -12.67 -2.51
C ILE A 196 -2.26 -11.49 -3.06
N ASP A 197 -0.96 -11.45 -2.79
CA ASP A 197 -0.10 -10.31 -3.12
C ASP A 197 -0.04 -10.05 -4.62
N ARG A 198 0.00 -11.12 -5.43
CA ARG A 198 0.00 -11.01 -6.90
C ARG A 198 -1.18 -10.20 -7.42
N GLN A 199 -2.36 -10.29 -6.81
CA GLN A 199 -3.53 -9.55 -7.26
C GLN A 199 -3.39 -8.04 -7.08
N PHE A 200 -2.72 -7.61 -6.01
CA PHE A 200 -2.41 -6.21 -5.79
C PHE A 200 -1.25 -5.71 -6.65
N LEU A 201 -0.21 -6.53 -6.83
CA LEU A 201 0.89 -6.24 -7.74
C LEU A 201 0.39 -6.07 -9.17
N ASP A 202 -0.45 -7.00 -9.66
CA ASP A 202 -1.05 -6.94 -11.00
C ASP A 202 -1.94 -5.71 -11.14
N TYR A 203 -2.74 -5.38 -10.11
CA TYR A 203 -3.55 -4.16 -10.10
C TYR A 203 -2.70 -2.89 -10.26
N CYS A 204 -1.63 -2.74 -9.48
CA CYS A 204 -0.76 -1.57 -9.54
C CYS A 204 0.08 -1.54 -10.83
N ASN A 205 0.63 -2.68 -11.25
CA ASN A 205 1.44 -2.79 -12.47
C ASN A 205 0.60 -2.56 -13.74
N GLN A 206 -0.64 -3.02 -13.77
CA GLN A 206 -1.55 -2.70 -14.87
C GLN A 206 -1.88 -1.21 -14.86
N TYR A 207 -2.15 -0.62 -13.71
CA TYR A 207 -2.51 0.80 -13.64
C TYR A 207 -1.35 1.71 -14.05
N ILE A 208 -0.12 1.44 -13.61
CA ILE A 208 1.04 2.21 -14.05
C ILE A 208 1.31 2.01 -15.54
N ARG A 209 1.16 0.80 -16.09
CA ARG A 209 1.24 0.57 -17.54
C ARG A 209 0.21 1.41 -18.29
N ASP A 210 -1.03 1.49 -17.81
CA ASP A 210 -2.07 2.31 -18.42
C ASP A 210 -1.69 3.80 -18.38
N LEU A 211 -1.12 4.28 -17.27
CA LEU A 211 -0.60 5.65 -17.16
C LEU A 211 0.48 5.92 -18.22
N TYR A 212 1.45 5.03 -18.42
CA TYR A 212 2.51 5.24 -19.42
C TYR A 212 1.98 5.16 -20.85
N THR A 213 1.19 4.13 -21.17
CA THR A 213 0.85 3.80 -22.55
C THR A 213 -0.37 4.57 -23.06
N SER A 214 -1.43 4.64 -22.26
CA SER A 214 -2.70 5.23 -22.69
C SER A 214 -2.71 6.74 -22.50
N ASN A 215 -2.13 7.22 -21.39
CA ASN A 215 -2.18 8.64 -21.06
C ASN A 215 -0.98 9.40 -21.65
N LEU A 216 0.20 8.79 -21.67
CA LEU A 216 1.44 9.47 -22.04
C LEU A 216 2.03 8.99 -23.39
N LYS A 217 1.58 7.84 -23.90
CA LYS A 217 2.10 7.20 -25.13
C LYS A 217 3.60 6.91 -25.07
N LEU A 218 4.09 6.50 -23.90
CA LEU A 218 5.48 6.15 -23.64
C LEU A 218 5.68 4.64 -23.68
N ASP A 219 6.92 4.24 -23.99
CA ASP A 219 7.34 2.84 -23.93
C ASP A 219 7.52 2.40 -22.47
N PHE A 220 6.68 1.45 -22.05
CA PHE A 220 6.68 0.91 -20.68
C PHE A 220 7.74 -0.19 -20.50
N ASP A 221 8.30 -0.74 -21.58
CA ASP A 221 9.24 -1.87 -21.49
C ASP A 221 10.62 -1.43 -20.94
N GLN A 222 10.84 -0.12 -20.80
CA GLN A 222 12.04 0.49 -20.26
C GLN A 222 12.01 0.73 -18.74
N VAL A 223 10.93 0.36 -18.04
CA VAL A 223 10.83 0.57 -16.58
C VAL A 223 10.64 -0.74 -15.82
N GLU A 224 11.32 -0.86 -14.69
CA GLU A 224 11.11 -1.96 -13.76
C GLU A 224 9.68 -1.90 -13.18
N VAL A 225 9.03 -3.07 -13.11
CA VAL A 225 7.70 -3.23 -12.52
C VAL A 225 7.80 -3.57 -11.03
N PHE A 226 6.73 -3.29 -10.28
CA PHE A 226 6.64 -3.68 -8.88
C PHE A 226 6.62 -5.20 -8.76
N SER A 227 7.52 -5.75 -7.93
CA SER A 227 7.61 -7.18 -7.63
C SER A 227 7.22 -7.51 -6.19
N MET A 228 7.10 -6.49 -5.34
CA MET A 228 6.82 -6.60 -3.91
C MET A 228 5.89 -5.47 -3.45
N LEU A 229 4.98 -5.75 -2.52
CA LEU A 229 4.07 -4.74 -1.98
C LEU A 229 4.82 -3.64 -1.19
N GLN A 230 5.97 -3.96 -0.60
CA GLN A 230 6.85 -3.00 0.10
C GLN A 230 7.53 -1.99 -0.83
N GLN A 231 7.30 -2.08 -2.15
CA GLN A 231 7.71 -1.04 -3.10
C GLN A 231 6.62 0.02 -3.30
N ILE A 232 5.40 -0.23 -2.81
CA ILE A 232 4.21 0.55 -3.11
C ILE A 232 3.73 1.24 -1.82
N SER A 233 3.57 2.55 -1.87
CA SER A 233 3.08 3.39 -0.78
C SER A 233 1.59 3.15 -0.53
N PHE A 234 1.13 3.38 0.71
CA PHE A 234 -0.28 3.28 1.08
C PHE A 234 -1.18 4.12 0.15
N THR A 235 -0.70 5.29 -0.22
CA THR A 235 -1.39 6.26 -1.06
C THR A 235 -1.42 5.89 -2.55
N SER A 236 -0.72 4.83 -2.99
CA SER A 236 -0.60 4.48 -4.41
C SER A 236 -1.66 3.48 -4.90
N TYR A 237 -2.55 3.03 -4.02
CA TYR A 237 -3.57 2.03 -4.35
C TYR A 237 -4.88 2.63 -4.88
N GLY A 238 -5.06 3.96 -4.87
CA GLY A 238 -6.23 4.61 -5.44
C GLY A 238 -6.11 4.89 -6.95
N ARG A 239 -7.10 5.61 -7.49
CA ARG A 239 -7.13 6.07 -8.89
C ARG A 239 -7.37 7.58 -9.03
N ASP A 240 -7.42 8.29 -7.92
CA ASP A 240 -7.43 9.75 -7.90
C ASP A 240 -6.05 10.30 -8.30
N THR A 241 -5.98 11.60 -8.56
CA THR A 241 -4.77 12.28 -9.01
C THR A 241 -3.60 12.15 -8.03
N PHE A 242 -3.86 12.19 -6.72
CA PHE A 242 -2.82 12.00 -5.71
C PHE A 242 -2.26 10.59 -5.80
N SER A 243 -3.14 9.59 -5.88
CA SER A 243 -2.74 8.19 -6.01
C SER A 243 -1.89 7.92 -7.25
N SER A 244 -2.24 8.51 -8.41
CA SER A 244 -1.45 8.37 -9.63
C SER A 244 -0.04 8.94 -9.47
N LEU A 245 0.08 10.14 -8.88
CA LEU A 245 1.39 10.76 -8.61
C LEU A 245 2.20 9.94 -7.62
N SER A 246 1.56 9.47 -6.55
CA SER A 246 2.18 8.59 -5.54
C SER A 246 2.73 7.31 -6.17
N LEU A 247 1.98 6.67 -7.07
CA LEU A 247 2.40 5.45 -7.76
C LEU A 247 3.57 5.71 -8.73
N LEU A 248 3.56 6.84 -9.43
CA LEU A 248 4.66 7.25 -10.31
C LEU A 248 5.94 7.58 -9.52
N ILE A 249 5.82 8.21 -8.34
CA ILE A 249 6.95 8.42 -7.42
C ILE A 249 7.50 7.07 -6.93
N ASP A 250 6.63 6.13 -6.53
CA ASP A 250 7.06 4.77 -6.15
C ASP A 250 7.79 4.06 -7.29
N SER A 251 7.34 4.26 -8.54
CA SER A 251 7.99 3.72 -9.73
C SER A 251 9.40 4.24 -9.90
N ILE A 252 9.62 5.55 -9.78
CA ILE A 252 10.97 6.15 -9.85
C ILE A 252 11.86 5.56 -8.75
N ALA A 253 11.31 5.41 -7.54
CA ALA A 253 12.06 4.96 -6.38
C ALA A 253 12.55 3.50 -6.47
N ILE A 254 11.98 2.66 -7.32
CA ILE A 254 12.44 1.27 -7.50
C ILE A 254 13.48 1.09 -8.61
N GLN A 255 13.55 2.01 -9.56
CA GLN A 255 14.46 1.87 -10.70
C GLN A 255 15.92 1.81 -10.22
N GLN A 256 16.73 0.94 -10.80
CA GLN A 256 18.15 0.81 -10.43
C GLN A 256 19.06 1.65 -11.32
N ASP A 257 18.88 1.58 -12.64
CA ASP A 257 19.72 2.28 -13.62
C ASP A 257 19.23 3.71 -13.92
N SER A 258 20.08 4.51 -14.57
CA SER A 258 19.81 5.91 -14.86
C SER A 258 18.79 6.12 -15.98
N ILE A 259 18.73 5.22 -16.96
CA ILE A 259 17.86 5.36 -18.13
C ILE A 259 16.42 5.14 -17.67
N SER A 260 16.15 4.01 -16.99
CA SER A 260 14.82 3.69 -16.46
C SER A 260 14.33 4.76 -15.47
N LYS A 261 15.23 5.36 -14.67
CA LYS A 261 14.91 6.51 -13.81
C LYS A 261 14.47 7.73 -14.60
N GLN A 262 15.18 8.08 -15.66
CA GLN A 262 14.82 9.21 -16.51
C GLN A 262 13.49 8.98 -17.21
N THR A 263 13.25 7.78 -17.74
CA THR A 263 11.97 7.41 -18.35
C THR A 263 10.82 7.52 -17.35
N ALA A 264 11.02 7.03 -16.12
CA ALA A 264 10.00 7.13 -15.07
C ALA A 264 9.76 8.57 -14.58
N ASP A 265 10.81 9.38 -14.48
CA ASP A 265 10.71 10.80 -14.12
C ASP A 265 10.00 11.60 -15.22
N PHE A 266 10.31 11.33 -16.49
CA PHE A 266 9.63 11.93 -17.63
C PHE A 266 8.15 11.59 -17.64
N ALA A 267 7.78 10.35 -17.34
CA ALA A 267 6.38 9.95 -17.21
C ALA A 267 5.66 10.72 -16.10
N LEU A 268 6.30 10.87 -14.93
CA LEU A 268 5.76 11.66 -13.81
C LEU A 268 5.53 13.12 -14.19
N VAL A 269 6.52 13.77 -14.80
CA VAL A 269 6.45 15.18 -15.21
C VAL A 269 5.36 15.39 -16.26
N THR A 270 5.32 14.53 -17.28
CA THR A 270 4.33 14.60 -18.35
C THR A 270 2.91 14.38 -17.81
N PHE A 271 2.74 13.43 -16.89
CA PHE A 271 1.46 13.23 -16.20
C PHE A 271 1.06 14.49 -15.44
N ALA A 272 1.95 15.06 -14.63
CA ALA A 272 1.67 16.27 -13.85
C ALA A 272 1.29 17.48 -14.73
N GLN A 273 1.96 17.66 -15.89
CA GLN A 273 1.62 18.70 -16.87
C GLN A 273 0.24 18.48 -17.52
N SER A 274 -0.17 17.23 -17.71
CA SER A 274 -1.46 16.89 -18.34
C SER A 274 -2.68 17.15 -17.44
N LEU A 275 -2.46 17.38 -16.14
CA LEU A 275 -3.53 17.53 -15.16
C LEU A 275 -4.31 18.84 -15.37
N LYS A 276 -5.62 18.70 -15.60
CA LYS A 276 -6.55 19.83 -15.71
C LYS A 276 -7.12 20.19 -14.35
N LEU A 277 -6.34 20.93 -13.56
CA LEU A 277 -6.70 21.37 -12.21
C LEU A 277 -6.83 22.90 -12.13
N THR A 278 -7.77 23.38 -11.33
CA THR A 278 -7.81 24.79 -10.92
C THR A 278 -6.62 25.15 -10.04
N GLU A 279 -6.28 26.43 -9.93
CA GLU A 279 -5.17 26.91 -9.09
C GLU A 279 -5.31 26.48 -7.61
N ASN A 280 -6.54 26.47 -7.09
CA ASN A 280 -6.82 25.99 -5.73
C ASN A 280 -6.56 24.47 -5.60
N GLN A 281 -7.01 23.67 -6.58
CA GLN A 281 -6.77 22.23 -6.57
C GLN A 281 -5.27 21.88 -6.71
N LYS A 282 -4.52 22.64 -7.53
CA LYS A 282 -3.06 22.48 -7.63
C LYS A 282 -2.39 22.74 -6.28
N LYS A 283 -2.77 23.84 -5.62
CA LYS A 283 -2.23 24.21 -4.31
C LYS A 283 -2.50 23.13 -3.26
N GLU A 284 -3.75 22.68 -3.16
CA GLU A 284 -4.16 21.61 -2.23
C GLU A 284 -3.38 20.31 -2.49
N LEU A 285 -3.26 19.90 -3.76
CA LEU A 285 -2.54 18.69 -4.16
C LEU A 285 -1.04 18.76 -3.80
N ILE A 286 -0.40 19.90 -4.05
CA ILE A 286 1.02 20.11 -3.73
C ILE A 286 1.25 20.15 -2.21
N GLU A 287 0.38 20.82 -1.46
CA GLU A 287 0.44 20.82 0.00
C GLU A 287 0.33 19.40 0.56
N LEU A 288 -0.62 18.60 0.05
CA LEU A 288 -0.80 17.22 0.46
C LEU A 288 0.43 16.35 0.12
N LEU A 289 1.05 16.54 -1.05
CA LEU A 289 2.26 15.81 -1.47
C LEU A 289 3.44 16.15 -0.54
N ASN A 290 3.65 17.44 -0.26
CA ASN A 290 4.70 17.88 0.65
C ASN A 290 4.50 17.28 2.05
N GLU A 291 3.28 17.25 2.55
CA GLU A 291 2.98 16.66 3.85
C GLU A 291 3.21 15.14 3.87
N LYS A 292 2.80 14.42 2.83
CA LYS A 292 3.02 12.97 2.70
C LYS A 292 4.50 12.60 2.71
N TYR A 293 5.32 13.38 2.03
CA TYR A 293 6.73 13.06 1.79
C TYR A 293 7.71 13.81 2.70
N MET A 294 7.22 14.66 3.61
CA MET A 294 8.03 15.51 4.49
C MET A 294 9.15 14.78 5.25
N VAL A 295 8.93 13.51 5.60
CA VAL A 295 9.88 12.68 6.36
C VAL A 295 10.26 11.40 5.62
N SER A 296 10.09 11.38 4.30
CA SER A 296 10.40 10.22 3.45
C SER A 296 11.90 9.99 3.36
N ASP A 297 12.31 8.72 3.30
CA ASP A 297 13.68 8.30 3.02
C ASP A 297 13.97 8.08 1.52
N ILE A 298 13.01 8.40 0.63
CA ILE A 298 13.21 8.33 -0.82
C ILE A 298 14.29 9.33 -1.24
N LYS A 299 15.30 8.83 -1.94
CA LYS A 299 16.41 9.65 -2.45
C LYS A 299 15.90 10.72 -3.41
N SER A 300 16.35 11.97 -3.22
CA SER A 300 15.98 13.12 -4.05
C SER A 300 14.47 13.40 -4.12
N ILE A 301 13.72 13.05 -3.07
CA ILE A 301 12.28 13.30 -3.01
C ILE A 301 11.95 14.79 -3.16
N ASP A 302 12.74 15.68 -2.56
CA ASP A 302 12.55 17.13 -2.69
C ASP A 302 12.66 17.60 -4.15
N ASP A 303 13.62 17.06 -4.91
CA ASP A 303 13.80 17.37 -6.32
C ASP A 303 12.63 16.84 -7.16
N ILE A 304 12.11 15.65 -6.83
CA ILE A 304 10.93 15.05 -7.48
C ILE A 304 9.70 15.92 -7.23
N LEU A 305 9.45 16.33 -5.98
CA LEU A 305 8.34 17.20 -5.61
C LEU A 305 8.43 18.57 -6.28
N TYR A 306 9.64 19.13 -6.38
CA TYR A 306 9.90 20.38 -7.10
C TYR A 306 9.55 20.27 -8.59
N ARG A 307 9.92 19.15 -9.25
CA ARG A 307 9.56 18.91 -10.65
C ARG A 307 8.06 18.76 -10.85
N ILE A 308 7.36 18.04 -9.97
CA ILE A 308 5.87 17.94 -10.01
C ILE A 308 5.24 19.33 -9.90
N LYS A 309 5.67 20.13 -8.92
CA LYS A 309 5.18 21.49 -8.74
C LYS A 309 5.43 22.33 -10.00
N SER A 310 6.65 22.33 -10.52
CA SER A 310 7.01 23.10 -11.71
C SER A 310 6.19 22.67 -12.93
N ALA A 311 6.00 21.36 -13.11
CA ALA A 311 5.16 20.78 -14.16
C ALA A 311 3.70 21.24 -14.11
N MET A 312 3.09 21.32 -12.92
CA MET A 312 1.70 21.75 -12.76
C MET A 312 1.48 23.25 -13.03
N TYR A 313 2.52 24.07 -12.84
CA TYR A 313 2.48 25.52 -13.05
C TYR A 313 3.10 25.97 -14.37
N ALA A 314 3.73 25.07 -15.11
CA ALA A 314 4.30 25.37 -16.41
C ALA A 314 3.20 25.94 -17.33
N THR A 315 3.43 27.15 -17.83
CA THR A 315 2.61 27.70 -18.90
C THR A 315 3.06 27.09 -20.23
N ASN A 316 2.25 27.20 -21.30
CA ASN A 316 2.64 26.68 -22.63
C ASN A 316 3.97 27.26 -23.16
N GLU A 317 4.52 28.33 -22.57
CA GLU A 317 5.84 28.88 -22.88
C GLU A 317 6.98 28.17 -22.13
N ASP A 318 6.74 27.67 -20.91
CA ASP A 318 7.74 26.98 -20.07
C ASP A 318 7.93 25.51 -20.46
N ALA A 319 6.96 24.91 -21.17
CA ALA A 319 7.03 23.52 -21.64
C ALA A 319 8.21 23.26 -22.61
N ASN A 320 8.80 24.31 -23.19
CA ASN A 320 9.97 24.20 -24.07
C ASN A 320 11.30 24.03 -23.30
N TYR A 321 11.37 24.32 -22.00
CA TYR A 321 12.60 24.15 -21.21
C TYR A 321 12.99 22.68 -21.00
N PHE A 322 12.01 21.76 -21.02
CA PHE A 322 12.26 20.32 -20.84
C PHE A 322 12.60 19.59 -22.15
N LYS A 323 12.38 20.22 -23.32
CA LYS A 323 12.84 19.68 -24.62
C LYS A 323 14.35 19.79 -24.82
N GLU A 324 15.05 20.66 -24.09
CA GLU A 324 16.50 20.77 -24.21
C GLU A 324 17.25 19.56 -23.61
N LEU A 325 16.60 18.77 -22.74
CA LEU A 325 17.13 17.50 -22.24
C LEU A 325 17.03 16.35 -23.26
N ASP A 326 16.20 16.47 -24.31
CA ASP A 326 16.09 15.49 -25.41
C ASP A 326 17.25 15.58 -26.43
N THR A 327 18.09 16.62 -26.37
CA THR A 327 19.11 16.87 -27.41
C THR A 327 20.46 16.20 -27.20
N LEU A 328 20.61 15.27 -26.25
CA LEU A 328 21.88 14.55 -26.05
C LEU A 328 22.10 13.34 -26.96
N ASP A 329 21.15 12.98 -27.83
CA ASP A 329 21.37 12.00 -28.90
C ASP A 329 21.11 12.62 -30.28
N SER A 330 22.16 13.19 -30.85
CA SER A 330 22.27 13.35 -32.30
C SER A 330 23.69 12.96 -32.71
N PRO A 331 23.87 11.91 -33.55
CA PRO A 331 25.19 11.57 -34.06
C PRO A 331 25.70 12.76 -34.86
N GLN A 332 26.76 13.41 -34.37
CA GLN A 332 27.52 14.34 -35.19
C GLN A 332 27.95 13.60 -36.45
N SER A 333 27.42 14.02 -37.58
CA SER A 333 27.86 13.60 -38.90
C SER A 333 29.37 13.86 -39.03
N MET A 334 30.19 12.82 -38.89
CA MET A 334 31.57 12.86 -39.34
C MET A 334 31.56 13.05 -40.86
N LYS A 335 31.84 14.28 -41.30
CA LYS A 335 32.34 14.50 -42.65
C LYS A 335 33.78 13.99 -42.67
N LEU A 336 34.00 12.95 -43.48
CA LEU A 336 35.32 12.55 -43.94
C LEU A 336 35.71 13.49 -45.07
N ASP A 337 36.78 14.26 -44.85
CA ASP A 337 37.65 14.76 -45.92
C ASP A 337 38.98 14.00 -45.84
#